data_AF-A0A6P0NFK3-F1
#
_entry.id   AF-A0A6P0NFK3-F1
#
_cell.length_a   1.000
_cell.length_b   1.000
_cell.length_c   1.000
_cell.angle_alpha   90.00
_cell.angle_beta   90.00
_cell.angle_gamma   90.00
#
_symmetry.space_group_name_H-M   'P 1'
#
loop_
_entity.id
_entity.type
_entity.pdbx_description
1 polymer ?
#
loop_
_entity_poly.entity_id
_entity_poly.type
_entity_poly.pdbx_seq_one_letter_code
_entity_poly.pdbx_strand_id
1 'polypeptide(L)'
;LGGEQSGHIICHHYGLTGDGMLTALHIASLVRESGMTLGELVDQSFQTYPQLLRNVRVEDRERRRRWQECEAITNAIAKGEAAMGDQGRILVRASGTEPLIRVMVEAANSQLAHHWTSELVNVVERYLAN
;
A
#
# COMPACT_ATOMS: atom_id res chain seq x y z
N LEU A 1 19.61 -2.01 4.67
CA LEU A 1 18.45 -2.41 5.50
C LEU A 1 17.24 -2.42 4.58
N GLY A 2 16.52 -3.53 4.49
CA GLY A 2 15.32 -3.66 3.67
C GLY A 2 14.25 -4.44 4.42
N GLY A 3 12.99 -4.32 4.01
CA GLY A 3 11.93 -5.10 4.62
C GLY A 3 10.56 -4.89 4.00
N GLU A 4 9.61 -5.70 4.46
CA GLU A 4 8.21 -5.71 4.03
C GLU A 4 7.25 -5.46 5.22
N GLN A 5 6.02 -5.05 4.93
CA GLN A 5 4.98 -4.83 5.96
C GLN A 5 4.63 -6.09 6.77
N SER A 6 4.97 -7.28 6.28
CA SER A 6 4.82 -8.56 6.99
C SER A 6 5.74 -8.69 8.22
N GLY A 7 6.71 -7.79 8.37
CA GLY A 7 7.76 -7.89 9.39
C GLY A 7 8.99 -8.68 8.93
N HIS A 8 9.05 -9.07 7.65
CA HIS A 8 10.26 -9.65 7.06
C HIS A 8 11.31 -8.57 6.85
N ILE A 9 12.30 -8.48 7.75
CA ILE A 9 13.38 -7.47 7.70
C ILE A 9 14.72 -8.15 7.40
N ILE A 10 15.45 -7.60 6.44
CA ILE A 10 16.77 -8.07 6.00
C ILE A 10 17.82 -6.98 6.26
N CYS A 11 18.88 -7.35 6.97
CA CYS A 11 20.07 -6.54 7.13
C CYS A 11 21.29 -7.29 6.58
N HIS A 12 21.76 -6.88 5.40
CA HIS A 12 22.87 -7.53 4.68
C HIS A 12 24.21 -7.52 5.46
N HIS A 13 24.33 -6.69 6.50
CA HIS A 13 25.48 -6.74 7.42
C HIS A 13 25.52 -8.02 8.26
N TYR A 14 24.37 -8.67 8.49
CA TYR A 14 24.25 -9.81 9.40
C TYR A 14 23.72 -11.08 8.74
N GLY A 15 23.09 -10.99 7.58
CA GLY A 15 22.58 -12.15 6.85
C GLY A 15 22.03 -11.81 5.48
N LEU A 16 21.85 -12.84 4.65
CA LEU A 16 21.32 -12.72 3.29
C LEU A 16 19.79 -12.94 3.22
N THR A 17 19.16 -13.31 4.33
CA THR A 17 17.71 -13.56 4.45
C THR A 17 17.16 -12.83 5.66
N GLY A 18 15.83 -12.72 5.74
CA GLY A 18 15.18 -12.12 6.90
C GLY A 18 15.32 -12.99 8.14
N ASP A 19 15.71 -12.35 9.25
CA ASP A 19 15.86 -12.99 10.55
C ASP A 19 15.07 -12.19 11.59
N GLY A 20 13.92 -12.73 12.00
CA GLY A 20 13.03 -12.09 12.95
C GLY A 20 13.61 -12.01 14.37
N MET A 21 14.39 -13.02 14.81
CA MET A 21 14.98 -13.02 16.15
C MET A 21 16.09 -11.98 16.23
N LEU A 22 16.97 -11.93 15.22
CA LEU A 22 18.00 -10.93 15.14
C LEU A 22 17.41 -9.52 15.06
N THR A 23 16.37 -9.33 14.25
CA THR A 23 15.64 -8.06 14.16
C THR A 23 15.07 -7.65 15.52
N ALA A 24 14.43 -8.58 16.24
CA ALA A 24 13.88 -8.31 17.57
C ALA A 24 14.97 -7.93 18.59
N LEU A 25 16.14 -8.61 18.56
CA LEU A 25 17.28 -8.28 19.42
C LEU A 25 17.84 -6.89 19.12
N HIS A 26 17.93 -6.50 17.84
CA HIS A 26 18.36 -5.16 17.47
C HIS A 26 17.38 -4.08 17.95
N ILE A 27 16.07 -4.30 17.78
CA ILE A 27 15.05 -3.39 18.30
C ILE A 27 15.16 -3.29 19.82
N ALA A 28 15.32 -4.40 20.54
CA ALA A 28 15.50 -4.40 21.99
C ALA A 28 16.77 -3.63 22.43
N SER A 29 17.87 -3.75 21.68
CA SER A 29 19.08 -2.96 21.94
C SER A 29 18.84 -1.47 21.76
N LEU A 30 18.15 -1.06 20.68
CA LEU A 30 17.80 0.34 20.41
C LEU A 30 16.87 0.94 21.47
N VAL A 31 15.86 0.17 21.91
CA VAL A 31 14.99 0.56 23.04
C VAL A 31 15.82 0.79 24.29
N ARG A 32 16.72 -0.14 24.63
CA ARG A 32 17.60 0.00 25.80
C ARG A 32 18.56 1.19 25.69
N GLU A 33 19.17 1.40 24.52
CA GLU A 33 20.16 2.47 24.28
C GLU A 33 19.53 3.86 24.24
N SER A 34 18.32 3.98 23.67
CA SER A 34 17.58 5.25 23.63
C SER A 34 17.06 5.70 25.00
N GLY A 35 16.92 4.78 25.95
CA GLY A 35 16.26 5.04 27.23
C GLY A 35 14.75 5.28 27.12
N MET A 36 14.18 5.11 25.93
CA MET A 36 12.76 5.27 25.62
C MET A 36 12.08 3.91 25.55
N THR A 37 10.77 3.90 25.77
CA THR A 37 9.91 2.76 25.45
C THR A 37 9.80 2.57 23.94
N LEU A 38 9.44 1.35 23.50
CA LEU A 38 9.18 1.09 22.08
C LEU A 38 8.05 1.98 21.53
N GLY A 39 7.04 2.30 22.35
CA GLY A 39 5.95 3.20 21.96
C GLY A 39 6.44 4.61 21.64
N GLU A 40 7.29 5.18 22.50
CA GLU A 40 7.87 6.51 22.27
C GLU A 40 8.75 6.56 21.01
N LEU A 41 9.50 5.49 20.72
CA LEU A 41 10.27 5.39 19.48
C LEU A 41 9.37 5.34 18.24
N VAL A 42 8.22 4.67 18.34
CA VAL A 42 7.22 4.64 17.26
C VAL A 42 6.58 6.01 17.08
N ASP A 43 6.25 6.71 18.17
CA ASP A 43 5.64 8.04 18.15
C ASP A 43 6.58 9.10 17.53
N GLN A 44 7.89 8.96 17.74
CA GLN A 44 8.93 9.79 17.11
C GLN A 44 9.26 9.39 15.66
N SER A 45 8.69 8.30 15.17
CA SER A 45 8.86 7.86 13.79
C SER A 45 7.97 8.66 12.83
N PHE A 46 7.93 8.21 11.58
CA PHE A 46 6.98 8.74 10.61
C PHE A 46 5.54 8.36 11.00
N GLN A 47 4.60 9.25 10.73
CA GLN A 47 3.18 8.96 10.87
C GLN A 47 2.67 8.30 9.60
N THR A 48 2.05 7.13 9.73
CA THR A 48 1.48 6.42 8.59
C THR A 48 0.27 7.19 8.06
N TYR A 49 0.15 7.25 6.73
CA TYR A 49 -1.07 7.75 6.11
C TYR A 49 -2.17 6.69 6.20
N PRO A 50 -3.44 7.11 6.45
CA PRO A 50 -4.60 6.26 6.22
C PRO A 50 -4.52 5.58 4.85
N GLN A 51 -4.56 4.25 4.86
CA GLN A 51 -4.47 3.42 3.67
C GLN A 51 -5.70 2.52 3.57
N LEU A 52 -6.33 2.52 2.40
CA LEU A 52 -7.48 1.68 2.09
C LEU A 52 -7.14 0.77 0.92
N LEU A 53 -7.44 -0.52 1.07
CA LEU A 53 -7.34 -1.51 0.02
C LEU A 53 -8.74 -2.08 -0.26
N ARG A 54 -9.19 -1.97 -1.52
CA ARG A 54 -10.44 -2.55 -2.01
C ARG A 54 -10.16 -3.53 -3.14
N ASN A 55 -10.84 -4.67 -3.08
CA ASN A 55 -10.76 -5.71 -4.09
C ASN A 55 -12.02 -5.66 -4.95
N VAL A 56 -11.87 -5.37 -6.23
CA VAL A 56 -12.95 -5.38 -7.21
C VAL A 56 -12.88 -6.67 -8.00
N ARG A 57 -13.98 -7.43 -8.04
CA ARG A 57 -14.03 -8.69 -8.77
C ARG A 57 -14.26 -8.43 -10.25
N VAL A 58 -13.39 -9.01 -11.08
CA VAL A 58 -13.41 -8.90 -12.55
C VAL A 58 -13.16 -10.30 -13.07
N GLU A 59 -14.20 -10.99 -13.56
CA GLU A 59 -14.09 -12.39 -13.99
C GLU A 59 -13.26 -12.52 -15.28
N ASP A 60 -13.51 -11.63 -16.25
CA ASP A 60 -12.80 -11.62 -17.54
C ASP A 60 -11.29 -11.39 -17.32
N ARG A 61 -10.51 -12.43 -17.64
CA ARG A 61 -9.06 -12.45 -17.47
C ARG A 61 -8.35 -11.45 -18.38
N GLU A 62 -8.82 -11.28 -19.61
CA GLU A 62 -8.17 -10.42 -20.59
C GLU A 62 -8.42 -8.94 -20.28
N ARG A 63 -9.65 -8.59 -19.87
CA ARG A 63 -9.96 -7.25 -19.35
C ARG A 63 -9.18 -6.96 -18.07
N ARG A 64 -9.10 -7.92 -17.16
CA ARG A 64 -8.32 -7.77 -15.91
C ARG A 64 -6.83 -7.58 -16.17
N ARG A 65 -6.24 -8.27 -17.15
CA ARG A 65 -4.83 -8.12 -17.51
C ARG A 65 -4.53 -6.80 -18.21
N ARG A 66 -5.47 -6.31 -19.03
CA ARG A 66 -5.35 -5.09 -19.83
C ARG A 66 -6.07 -3.90 -19.21
N TRP A 67 -6.26 -3.91 -17.89
CA TRP A 67 -6.96 -2.83 -17.19
C TRP A 67 -6.30 -1.44 -17.43
N GLN A 68 -4.98 -1.42 -17.67
CA GLN A 68 -4.21 -0.21 -17.98
C GLN A 68 -4.50 0.37 -19.37
N GLU A 69 -5.09 -0.42 -20.28
CA GLU A 69 -5.54 0.07 -21.59
C GLU A 69 -6.89 0.78 -21.51
N CYS A 70 -7.60 0.68 -20.37
CA CYS A 70 -8.85 1.38 -20.15
C CYS A 70 -8.59 2.85 -19.80
N GLU A 71 -8.78 3.75 -20.76
CA GLU A 71 -8.61 5.20 -20.58
C GLU A 71 -9.41 5.77 -19.40
N ALA A 72 -10.61 5.24 -19.13
CA ALA A 72 -11.41 5.71 -18.00
C ALA A 72 -10.70 5.47 -16.66
N ILE A 73 -10.03 4.33 -16.49
CA ILE A 73 -9.32 3.97 -15.27
C ILE A 73 -8.03 4.77 -15.16
N THR A 74 -7.22 4.84 -16.22
CA THR A 74 -5.96 5.58 -16.19
C THR A 74 -6.18 7.08 -15.98
N ASN A 75 -7.22 7.67 -16.58
CA ASN A 75 -7.60 9.06 -16.32
C ASN A 75 -8.08 9.28 -14.89
N ALA A 76 -8.84 8.33 -14.30
CA ALA A 76 -9.26 8.44 -12.91
C ALA A 76 -8.06 8.36 -11.94
N ILE A 77 -7.08 7.50 -12.22
CA ILE A 77 -5.82 7.42 -11.46
C ILE A 77 -5.07 8.75 -11.56
N ALA A 78 -4.81 9.23 -12.77
CA ALA A 78 -4.08 10.48 -12.99
C ALA A 78 -4.77 11.69 -12.32
N LYS A 79 -6.11 11.74 -12.36
CA LYS A 79 -6.91 12.76 -11.67
C LYS A 79 -6.72 12.68 -10.15
N GLY A 80 -6.76 11.47 -9.58
CA GLY A 80 -6.54 11.26 -8.15
C GLY A 80 -5.13 11.60 -7.70
N GLU A 81 -4.12 11.17 -8.47
CA GLU A 81 -2.71 11.50 -8.22
C GLU A 81 -2.49 13.02 -8.27
N ALA A 82 -3.01 13.70 -9.30
CA ALA A 82 -2.90 15.15 -9.42
C ALA A 82 -3.60 15.90 -8.28
N ALA A 83 -4.77 15.41 -7.83
CA ALA A 83 -5.52 16.04 -6.75
C ALA A 83 -4.89 15.83 -5.37
N MET A 84 -4.22 14.69 -5.14
CA MET A 84 -3.54 14.42 -3.89
C MET A 84 -2.12 14.99 -3.85
N GLY A 85 -1.47 15.20 -5.00
CA GLY A 85 -0.11 15.73 -5.05
C GLY A 85 0.87 14.85 -4.27
N ASP A 86 1.59 15.44 -3.32
CA ASP A 86 2.49 14.72 -2.40
C ASP A 86 1.78 14.16 -1.16
N GLN A 87 0.48 14.41 -1.01
CA GLN A 87 -0.34 14.00 0.14
C GLN A 87 -1.02 12.65 -0.05
N GLY A 88 -0.61 11.84 -1.04
CA GLY A 88 -1.16 10.51 -1.23
C GLY A 88 -0.54 9.71 -2.38
N ARG A 89 -0.92 8.44 -2.47
CA ARG A 89 -0.54 7.56 -3.58
C ARG A 89 -1.66 6.60 -3.93
N ILE A 90 -1.74 6.26 -5.21
CA ILE A 90 -2.67 5.26 -5.74
C ILE A 90 -1.84 4.07 -6.24
N LEU A 91 -2.28 2.85 -5.92
CA LEU A 91 -1.75 1.61 -6.48
C LEU A 91 -2.90 0.75 -6.94
N VAL A 92 -3.04 0.63 -8.25
CA VAL A 92 -3.99 -0.30 -8.88
C VAL A 92 -3.20 -1.45 -9.52
N ARG A 93 -3.63 -2.69 -9.25
CA ARG A 93 -3.01 -3.88 -9.86
C ARG A 93 -3.99 -5.04 -10.00
N ALA A 94 -3.78 -5.88 -11.00
CA ALA A 94 -4.45 -7.17 -11.07
C ALA A 94 -3.86 -8.16 -10.06
N SER A 95 -4.72 -9.00 -9.45
CA SER A 95 -4.27 -10.18 -8.73
C SER A 95 -3.78 -11.25 -9.71
N GLY A 96 -2.65 -11.87 -9.38
CA GLY A 96 -2.06 -12.95 -10.19
C GLY A 96 -2.75 -14.30 -9.99
N THR A 97 -3.37 -14.50 -8.82
CA THR A 97 -3.97 -15.78 -8.39
C THR A 97 -5.48 -15.73 -8.29
N GLU A 98 -6.08 -14.54 -8.24
CA GLU A 98 -7.52 -14.34 -8.02
C GLU A 98 -8.13 -13.48 -9.13
N PRO A 99 -9.43 -13.59 -9.43
CA PRO A 99 -10.12 -12.75 -10.41
C PRO A 99 -10.42 -11.34 -9.85
N LEU A 100 -9.40 -10.64 -9.36
CA LEU A 100 -9.53 -9.36 -8.66
C LEU A 100 -8.63 -8.28 -9.28
N ILE A 101 -9.14 -7.05 -9.36
CA ILE A 101 -8.34 -5.82 -9.40
C ILE A 101 -8.25 -5.29 -7.96
N ARG A 102 -7.04 -5.03 -7.50
CA ARG A 102 -6.75 -4.45 -6.18
C ARG A 102 -6.54 -2.96 -6.37
N VAL A 103 -7.39 -2.16 -5.74
CA VAL A 103 -7.32 -0.70 -5.71
C VAL A 103 -6.89 -0.29 -4.30
N MET A 104 -5.69 0.26 -4.19
CA MET A 104 -5.16 0.79 -2.95
C MET A 104 -4.98 2.29 -3.07
N VAL A 105 -5.47 3.03 -2.09
CA VAL A 105 -5.20 4.47 -1.95
C VAL A 105 -4.69 4.72 -0.54
N GLU A 106 -3.64 5.51 -0.44
CA GLU A 106 -3.26 6.12 0.84
C GLU A 106 -3.21 7.63 0.68
N ALA A 107 -3.60 8.35 1.73
CA ALA A 107 -3.63 9.81 1.70
C ALA A 107 -3.44 10.40 3.10
N ALA A 108 -3.06 11.68 3.17
CA ALA A 108 -2.77 12.40 4.40
C ALA A 108 -3.94 12.45 5.41
N ASN A 109 -5.18 12.23 4.95
CA ASN A 109 -6.34 12.08 5.82
C ASN A 109 -7.32 11.02 5.28
N SER A 110 -8.18 10.52 6.17
CA SER A 110 -9.09 9.43 5.85
C SER A 110 -10.16 9.84 4.83
N GLN A 111 -10.58 11.10 4.83
CA GLN A 111 -11.59 11.61 3.90
C GLN A 111 -11.08 11.55 2.46
N LEU A 112 -9.84 11.99 2.20
CA LEU A 112 -9.19 11.88 0.89
C LEU A 112 -9.02 10.42 0.47
N ALA A 113 -8.51 9.58 1.38
CA ALA A 113 -8.32 8.15 1.10
C ALA A 113 -9.65 7.49 0.72
N HIS A 114 -10.73 7.74 1.49
CA HIS A 114 -12.05 7.21 1.21
C HIS A 114 -12.62 7.72 -0.11
N HIS A 115 -12.57 9.03 -0.34
CA HIS A 115 -13.08 9.65 -1.56
C HIS A 115 -12.45 9.02 -2.81
N TRP A 116 -11.12 9.01 -2.89
CA TRP A 116 -10.42 8.50 -4.07
C TRP A 116 -10.52 6.98 -4.21
N THR A 117 -10.55 6.24 -3.10
CA THR A 117 -10.81 4.80 -3.14
C THR A 117 -12.19 4.51 -3.75
N SER A 118 -13.23 5.21 -3.28
CA SER A 118 -14.60 5.02 -3.78
C SER A 118 -14.74 5.41 -5.24
N GLU A 119 -14.19 6.55 -5.66
CA GLU A 119 -14.19 6.97 -7.07
C GLU A 119 -13.51 5.94 -7.98
N LEU A 120 -12.32 5.48 -7.62
CA LEU A 120 -11.58 4.49 -8.41
C LEU A 120 -12.28 3.14 -8.46
N VAL A 121 -12.81 2.66 -7.33
CA VAL A 121 -13.57 1.40 -7.29
C VAL A 121 -14.77 1.48 -8.23
N ASN A 122 -15.54 2.57 -8.18
CA ASN A 122 -16.70 2.76 -9.05
C ASN A 122 -16.31 2.74 -10.55
N VAL A 123 -15.18 3.37 -10.90
CA VAL A 123 -14.67 3.35 -12.29
C VAL A 123 -14.27 1.93 -12.68
N VAL A 124 -13.52 1.21 -11.84
CA VAL A 124 -13.11 -0.17 -12.13
C VAL A 124 -14.32 -1.08 -12.29
N GLU A 125 -15.31 -0.98 -11.40
CA GLU A 125 -16.56 -1.76 -11.48
C GLU A 125 -17.32 -1.46 -12.78
N ARG A 126 -17.50 -0.18 -13.10
CA ARG A 126 -18.25 0.23 -14.29
C ARG A 126 -17.64 -0.24 -15.60
N TYR A 127 -16.31 -0.19 -15.71
CA TYR A 127 -15.61 -0.43 -16.97
C TYR A 127 -15.00 -1.83 -17.11
N LEU A 128 -14.80 -2.57 -16.01
CA LEU A 128 -14.22 -3.91 -16.06
C LEU A 128 -15.11 -5.02 -15.48
N ALA A 129 -15.96 -4.74 -14.49
CA ALA A 129 -16.74 -5.79 -13.82
C ALA A 129 -18.05 -6.16 -14.54
N ASN A 130 -18.45 -5.39 -15.56
CA ASN A 130 -19.61 -5.67 -16.44
C ASN A 130 -19.26 -6.57 -17.62
#